data_AF-A0AA90PKH5-F1
#
_entry.id   AF-A0AA90PKH5-F1
#
_cell.length_a   1.000
_cell.length_b   1.000
_cell.length_c   1.000
_cell.angle_alpha   90.00
_cell.angle_beta   90.00
_cell.angle_gamma   90.00
#
_symmetry.space_group_name_H-M   'P 1'
#
loop_
_entity.id
_entity.type
_entity.pdbx_description
1 polymer ?
#
loop_
_entity_poly.entity_id
_entity_poly.type
_entity_poly.pdbx_seq_one_letter_code
_entity_poly.pdbx_strand_id
1 'polypeptide(L)' 'MNQTQKAVYKTNADKIAREYGNAIEMCKAIGIPYGTYNSLIRSKRKKRIFQKQEVKNAFYKLIDDGYIEYIGESK' A
#
# COMPACT_ATOMS: atom_id res chain seq x y z
N MET A 1 26.49 -3.89 11.68
CA MET A 1 25.48 -4.65 10.92
C MET A 1 24.30 -3.74 10.64
N ASN A 2 24.16 -3.19 9.43
CA ASN A 2 23.02 -2.33 9.09
C ASN A 2 21.82 -3.22 8.74
N GLN A 3 21.09 -3.69 9.75
CA GLN A 3 19.77 -4.26 9.54
C GLN A 3 18.82 -3.13 9.11
N THR A 4 18.61 -2.97 7.80
CA THR A 4 17.51 -2.16 7.27
C THR A 4 16.20 -2.72 7.80
N GLN A 5 15.65 -2.07 8.84
CA GLN A 5 14.32 -2.29 9.37
C GLN A 5 13.31 -2.20 8.23
N LYS A 6 12.46 -3.21 8.08
CA LYS A 6 11.45 -3.27 7.02
C LYS A 6 10.12 -2.84 7.60
N ALA A 7 9.69 -1.65 7.24
CA ALA A 7 8.34 -1.16 7.51
C ALA A 7 7.30 -2.12 6.92
N VAL A 8 6.45 -2.68 7.78
CA VAL A 8 5.39 -3.62 7.44
C VAL A 8 4.06 -2.87 7.39
N TYR A 9 3.29 -3.12 6.35
CA TYR A 9 2.01 -2.47 6.11
C TYR A 9 0.96 -3.55 5.88
N LYS A 10 -0.23 -3.35 6.43
CA LYS A 10 -1.36 -4.25 6.31
C LYS A 10 -2.50 -3.51 5.61
N THR A 11 -3.17 -4.22 4.70
CA THR A 11 -4.40 -3.72 4.08
C THR A 11 -5.57 -3.82 5.07
N ASN A 12 -6.34 -2.74 5.22
CA ASN A 12 -7.61 -2.76 5.94
C ASN A 12 -8.71 -3.29 5.01
N ALA A 13 -8.81 -4.62 4.94
CA ALA A 13 -9.75 -5.30 4.05
C ALA A 13 -11.21 -4.98 4.38
N ASP A 14 -11.53 -4.79 5.67
CA ASP A 14 -12.90 -4.51 6.13
C ASP A 14 -13.39 -3.14 5.62
N LYS A 15 -12.56 -2.09 5.75
CA LYS A 15 -12.90 -0.76 5.24
C LYS A 15 -13.04 -0.76 3.72
N ILE A 16 -12.11 -1.42 3.02
CA ILE A 16 -12.14 -1.53 1.56
C ILE A 16 -13.40 -2.27 1.09
N ALA A 17 -13.76 -3.38 1.75
CA ALA A 17 -14.95 -4.15 1.42
C ALA A 17 -16.23 -3.32 1.64
N ARG A 18 -16.27 -2.51 2.70
CA ARG A 18 -17.41 -1.66 3.02
C ARG A 18 -17.60 -0.51 2.02
N GLU A 19 -16.52 0.13 1.57
CA GLU A 19 -16.61 1.34 0.74
C GLU A 19 -16.54 1.05 -0.77
N TYR A 20 -15.75 0.06 -1.18
CA TYR A 20 -15.52 -0.27 -2.59
C TYR A 20 -15.91 -1.71 -2.95
N GLY A 21 -16.29 -2.54 -1.98
CA GLY A 21 -16.54 -3.97 -2.18
C GLY A 21 -15.26 -4.79 -2.23
N ASN A 22 -14.22 -4.32 -2.92
CA ASN A 22 -12.93 -5.00 -2.98
C ASN A 22 -11.76 -4.05 -3.32
N ALA A 23 -10.53 -4.54 -3.16
CA ALA A 23 -9.32 -3.77 -3.40
C ALA A 23 -9.10 -3.40 -4.88
N ILE A 24 -9.69 -4.14 -5.83
CA ILE A 24 -9.59 -3.83 -7.27
C ILE A 24 -10.40 -2.57 -7.58
N GLU A 25 -11.64 -2.50 -7.09
CA GLU A 25 -12.51 -1.33 -7.25
C GLU A 25 -11.96 -0.10 -6.53
N MET A 26 -11.40 -0.27 -5.33
CA MET A 26 -10.66 0.80 -4.64
C MET A 26 -9.49 1.32 -5.49
N CYS A 27 -8.69 0.42 -6.07
CA CYS A 27 -7.57 0.80 -6.94
C CYS A 27 -8.04 1.56 -8.18
N LYS A 28 -9.14 1.12 -8.81
CA LYS A 28 -9.76 1.83 -9.95
C LYS A 28 -10.22 3.23 -9.56
N ALA A 29 -10.89 3.37 -8.42
CA ALA A 29 -11.38 4.66 -7.93
C ALA A 29 -10.25 5.65 -7.62
N ILE A 30 -9.11 5.16 -7.12
CA ILE A 30 -7.94 5.98 -6.78
C ILE A 30 -7.03 6.21 -8.01
N GLY A 31 -7.25 5.47 -9.11
CA GLY A 31 -6.47 5.60 -10.33
C GLY A 31 -5.11 4.88 -10.29
N ILE A 32 -4.98 3.83 -9.47
CA ILE A 32 -3.75 3.03 -9.38
C ILE A 32 -4.00 1.64 -9.98
N PRO A 33 -3.09 1.08 -10.78
CA PRO A 33 -3.20 -0.30 -11.21
C PRO A 33 -3.16 -1.26 -10.00
N TYR A 34 -4.11 -2.20 -9.94
CA TYR A 34 -4.15 -3.21 -8.86
C TYR A 34 -2.85 -4.01 -8.76
N GLY A 35 -2.20 -4.30 -9.89
CA GLY A 35 -0.89 -4.96 -9.90
C GLY A 35 0.20 -4.15 -9.19
N THR A 36 0.18 -2.83 -9.32
CA THR A 36 1.08 -1.91 -8.59
C THR A 36 0.77 -1.92 -7.10
N TYR A 37 -0.51 -1.82 -6.72
CA TYR A 37 -0.95 -1.93 -5.34
C TYR A 37 -0.53 -3.27 -4.69
N ASN A 38 -0.83 -4.39 -5.34
CA ASN A 38 -0.49 -5.72 -4.85
C ASN A 38 1.04 -5.89 -4.70
N SER A 39 1.80 -5.35 -5.66
CA SER A 39 3.26 -5.31 -5.57
C SER A 39 3.75 -4.46 -4.40
N LEU A 40 3.11 -3.34 -4.08
CA LEU A 40 3.47 -2.48 -2.95
C LEU A 40 3.25 -3.15 -1.59
N ILE A 41 2.15 -3.89 -1.45
CA ILE A 41 1.82 -4.61 -0.23
C ILE A 41 2.75 -5.82 -0.05
N ARG A 42 3.01 -6.58 -1.12
CA ARG A 42 3.80 -7.84 -1.03
C ARG A 42 5.31 -7.64 -1.14
N SER A 43 5.77 -6.55 -1.76
CA SER A 43 7.20 -6.36 -2.03
C SER A 43 7.98 -5.86 -0.83
N LYS A 44 9.06 -6.58 -0.52
CA LYS A 44 10.09 -6.16 0.44
C LYS A 44 10.99 -5.03 -0.10
N ARG A 45 10.91 -4.69 -1.40
CA ARG A 45 11.77 -3.71 -2.08
C ARG A 45 10.97 -2.49 -2.55
N LYS A 46 10.35 -1.78 -1.62
CA LYS A 46 9.50 -0.60 -1.87
C LYS A 46 10.21 0.52 -2.64
N LYS A 47 11.54 0.69 -2.45
CA LYS A 47 12.36 1.70 -3.15
C LYS A 47 12.27 1.62 -4.69
N ARG A 48 12.13 0.43 -5.27
CA ARG A 48 12.01 0.28 -6.74
C ARG A 48 10.61 0.65 -7.22
N ILE A 49 9.57 0.42 -6.41
CA ILE A 49 8.18 0.68 -6.80
C ILE A 49 7.83 2.17 -6.65
N PHE A 50 8.38 2.83 -5.63
CA PHE A 50 8.26 4.28 -5.42
C PHE A 50 9.13 5.14 -6.36
N GLN A 51 9.70 4.57 -7.43
CA GLN A 51 10.38 5.35 -8.46
C GLN A 51 9.43 6.32 -9.17
N LYS A 52 8.15 5.96 -9.27
CA LYS A 52 7.09 6.86 -9.76
C LYS A 52 6.48 7.64 -8.61
N GLN A 53 6.63 8.96 -8.62
CA GLN A 53 6.12 9.84 -7.56
C GLN A 53 4.59 9.71 -7.39
N GLU A 54 3.85 9.50 -8.48
CA GLU A 54 2.39 9.28 -8.45
C GLU A 54 2.01 8.06 -7.62
N VAL A 55 2.75 6.95 -7.79
CA VAL A 55 2.53 5.71 -7.04
C VAL A 55 2.85 5.90 -5.55
N LYS A 56 3.89 6.68 -5.26
CA LYS A 56 4.25 7.04 -3.88
C LYS A 56 3.16 7.89 -3.24
N ASN A 57 2.69 8.94 -3.91
CA ASN A 57 1.63 9.82 -3.40
C ASN A 57 0.33 9.04 -3.16
N ALA A 58 -0.06 8.18 -4.11
CA ALA A 58 -1.27 7.38 -3.99
C ALA A 58 -1.15 6.34 -2.85
N PHE A 59 0.04 5.80 -2.60
CA PHE A 59 0.29 4.92 -1.46
C PHE A 59 0.17 5.66 -0.12
N TYR A 60 0.69 6.88 0.00
CA TYR A 60 0.52 7.68 1.23
C TYR A 60 -0.93 8.10 1.42
N LYS A 61 -1.64 8.44 0.34
CA LYS A 61 -3.07 8.71 0.40
C LYS A 61 -3.87 7.50 0.91
N LEU A 62 -3.55 6.30 0.45
CA LEU A 62 -4.14 5.06 0.96
C LEU A 62 -3.89 4.84 2.47
N ILE A 63 -2.76 5.33 2.99
CA ILE A 63 -2.47 5.28 4.43
C ILE A 63 -3.28 6.34 5.18
N ASP A 64 -3.29 7.57 4.68
CA ASP A 64 -4.02 8.70 5.27
C ASP A 64 -5.53 8.45 5.32
N ASP A 65 -6.07 7.90 4.22
CA ASP A 65 -7.46 7.48 4.11
C ASP A 65 -7.74 6.18 4.92
N GLY A 66 -6.73 5.54 5.53
CA GLY A 66 -6.91 4.36 6.40
C GLY A 66 -7.23 3.06 5.67
N TYR A 67 -6.99 2.97 4.36
CA TYR A 67 -7.08 1.71 3.61
C TYR A 67 -5.84 0.83 3.80
N ILE A 68 -4.71 1.44 4.18
CA ILE A 68 -3.46 0.77 4.53
C ILE A 68 -3.03 1.23 5.91
N GLU A 69 -2.75 0.28 6.79
CA GLU A 69 -2.26 0.53 8.13
C GLU A 69 -0.77 0.17 8.22
N TYR A 70 -0.01 1.03 8.90
CA TYR A 70 1.36 0.72 9.28
C TYR A 70 1.35 -0.12 10.56
N ILE A 71 1.88 -1.34 10.51
CA ILE A 71 1.87 -2.28 11.63
C ILE A 71 3.23 -2.46 12.32
N GLY A 72 4.19 -1.58 11.99
CA GLY A 72 5.51 -1.54 12.64
C GLY A 72 6.65 -2.01 11.74
N GLU A 73 7.79 -2.26 12.36
CA GLU A 73 9.01 -2.72 11.68
C GLU A 73 9.24 -4.19 12.01
N SER A 74 9.43 -5.03 10.98
CA SER A 74 9.89 -6.39 11.22
C SER A 74 11.33 -6.33 11.73
N LYS A 75 11.54 -6.83 12.96
CA LYS A 75 12.86 -7.14 13.52
C LYS A 75 13.58 -8.19 12.67
#